data_AF-A0A7G8G7N9-F1
#
_entry.id   AF-A0A7G8G7N9-F1
#
_cell.length_a   1.000
_cell.length_b   1.000
_cell.length_c   1.000
_cell.angle_alpha   90.00
_cell.angle_beta   90.00
_cell.angle_gamma   90.00
#
_symmetry.space_group_name_H-M   'P 1'
#
loop_
_entity.id
_entity.type
_entity.pdbx_description
1 polymer ?
#
loop_
_entity_poly.entity_id
_entity_poly.type
_entity_poly.pdbx_seq_one_letter_code
_entity_poly.pdbx_strand_id
1 'polypeptide(L)'
;MDQYLELARVTDAAVQSSEPGMLHHTIDQDPEDPQMFVWSEVYANEKAFALHVSNPPVQEYLQKHAELGDGFSIEDYGTIGEECRKLMESFGLALKIYPSKLGYSRV
;
A
#
# COMPACT_ATOMS: atom_id res chain seq x y z
N MET A 1 13.40 4.32 13.56
CA MET A 1 12.64 5.43 12.97
C MET A 1 13.28 5.93 11.68
N ASP A 2 14.43 6.60 11.73
CA ASP A 2 15.08 7.18 10.53
C ASP A 2 15.32 6.17 9.40
N GLN A 3 15.75 4.96 9.74
CA GLN A 3 15.93 3.87 8.77
C GLN A 3 14.62 3.45 8.09
N TYR A 4 13.51 3.48 8.82
CA TYR A 4 12.19 3.11 8.30
C TYR A 4 11.64 4.20 7.37
N LEU A 5 11.80 5.48 7.75
CA LEU A 5 11.42 6.60 6.90
C LEU A 5 12.30 6.68 5.64
N GLU A 6 13.59 6.34 5.72
CA GLU A 6 14.44 6.24 4.54
C GLU A 6 14.02 5.09 3.61
N LEU A 7 13.65 3.93 4.17
CA LEU A 7 13.07 2.81 3.43
C LEU A 7 11.78 3.25 2.71
N ALA A 8 10.89 3.94 3.41
CA ALA A 8 9.65 4.48 2.85
C ALA A 8 9.93 5.49 1.73
N ARG A 9 10.88 6.41 1.93
CA ARG A 9 11.27 7.44 0.95
C ARG A 9 11.82 6.82 -0.34
N VAL A 10 12.65 5.79 -0.25
CA VAL A 10 13.19 5.08 -1.42
C VAL A 10 12.07 4.36 -2.17
N THR A 11 11.16 3.72 -1.44
CA THR A 11 10.01 3.00 -2.01
C THR A 11 9.07 3.96 -2.74
N ASP A 12 8.71 5.07 -2.09
CA ASP A 12 7.87 6.13 -2.66
C ASP A 12 8.44 6.70 -3.96
N ALA A 13 9.73 7.04 -3.97
CA ALA A 13 10.39 7.53 -5.19
C ALA A 13 10.37 6.50 -6.33
N ALA A 14 10.52 5.21 -6.00
CA ALA A 14 10.46 4.14 -6.98
C ALA A 14 9.04 3.98 -7.55
N VAL A 15 8.03 3.97 -6.69
CA VAL A 15 6.60 3.93 -7.07
C VAL A 15 6.26 5.11 -7.97
N GLN A 16 6.58 6.34 -7.55
CA GLN A 16 6.34 7.55 -8.33
C GLN A 16 6.95 7.48 -9.74
N SER A 17 8.15 6.90 -9.87
CA SER A 17 8.85 6.79 -11.15
C SER A 17 8.31 5.68 -12.07
N SER A 18 7.73 4.61 -11.51
CA SER A 18 7.43 3.37 -12.22
C SER A 18 5.93 3.10 -12.41
N GLU A 19 5.06 3.75 -11.64
CA GLU A 19 3.64 3.43 -11.58
C GLU A 19 2.75 4.60 -12.03
N PRO A 20 2.51 4.79 -13.34
CA PRO A 20 1.64 5.87 -13.83
C PRO A 20 0.17 5.72 -13.40
N GLY A 21 -0.23 4.54 -12.92
CA GLY A 21 -1.57 4.28 -12.39
C GLY A 21 -1.71 4.53 -10.88
N MET A 22 -0.63 4.90 -10.19
CA MET A 22 -0.66 5.35 -8.80
C MET A 22 -1.03 6.83 -8.77
N LEU A 23 -2.23 7.15 -8.27
CA LEU A 23 -2.78 8.51 -8.25
C LEU A 23 -2.45 9.25 -6.95
N HIS A 24 -2.26 8.51 -5.86
CA HIS A 24 -1.92 9.03 -4.55
C HIS A 24 -1.12 7.97 -3.81
N HIS A 25 0.00 8.35 -3.21
CA HIS A 25 0.87 7.48 -2.43
C HIS A 25 1.58 8.34 -1.40
N THR A 26 1.13 8.30 -0.16
CA THR A 26 1.70 9.07 0.95
C THR A 26 1.91 8.17 2.15
N ILE A 27 2.97 8.43 2.91
CA ILE A 27 3.16 7.85 4.24
C ILE A 27 2.89 8.94 5.28
N ASP A 28 1.90 8.68 6.12
CA ASP A 28 1.39 9.62 7.10
C ASP A 28 1.67 9.08 8.51
N GLN A 29 2.09 9.93 9.44
CA GLN A 29 2.33 9.55 10.82
C GLN A 29 1.04 9.69 11.63
N ASP A 30 0.74 8.71 12.48
CA ASP A 30 -0.38 8.81 13.42
C ASP A 30 -0.14 9.99 14.38
N PRO A 31 -1.13 10.88 14.58
CA PRO A 31 -0.96 12.06 15.44
C PRO A 31 -0.89 11.73 16.93
N GLU A 32 -1.35 10.54 17.34
CA GLU A 32 -1.38 10.05 18.72
C GLU A 32 -0.27 9.02 19.00
N ASP A 33 0.27 8.35 17.98
CA ASP A 33 1.40 7.42 18.10
C ASP A 33 2.55 7.74 17.13
N PRO A 34 3.68 8.29 17.62
CA PRO A 34 4.81 8.65 16.77
C PRO A 34 5.50 7.44 16.12
N GLN A 35 5.21 6.20 16.52
CA GLN A 35 5.76 4.99 15.93
C GLN A 35 4.83 4.33 14.91
N MET A 36 3.62 4.85 14.73
CA MET A 36 2.65 4.32 13.79
C MET A 36 2.62 5.16 12.51
N PHE A 37 2.63 4.47 11.37
CA PHE A 37 2.55 5.08 10.05
C PHE A 37 1.47 4.38 9.21
N VAL A 38 0.86 5.15 8.32
CA VAL A 38 -0.17 4.67 7.39
C VAL A 38 0.23 5.05 5.98
N TRP A 39 0.21 4.08 5.08
CA TRP A 39 0.24 4.36 3.65
C TRP A 39 -1.18 4.68 3.18
N SER A 40 -1.36 5.87 2.62
CA SER A 40 -2.60 6.29 1.95
C SER A 40 -2.40 6.18 0.44
N GLU A 41 -3.13 5.25 -0.18
CA GLU A 41 -2.90 4.88 -1.57
C GLU A 41 -4.19 4.95 -2.39
N VAL A 42 -4.09 5.52 -3.60
CA VAL A 42 -5.21 5.52 -4.56
C VAL A 42 -4.72 5.09 -5.92
N TYR A 43 -5.41 4.09 -6.47
CA TYR A 43 -5.09 3.49 -7.75
C TYR A 43 -6.11 3.89 -8.81
N ALA A 44 -5.65 4.13 -10.04
CA ALA A 44 -6.53 4.45 -11.16
C ALA A 44 -7.52 3.32 -11.51
N ASN A 45 -7.15 2.07 -11.20
CA ASN A 45 -7.95 0.87 -11.43
C ASN A 45 -7.27 -0.36 -10.79
N GLU A 46 -7.95 -1.50 -10.82
CA GLU A 46 -7.44 -2.79 -10.34
C GLU A 46 -6.11 -3.20 -11.00
N LYS A 47 -5.90 -2.91 -12.29
CA LYS A 47 -4.63 -3.24 -12.96
C LYS A 47 -3.47 -2.44 -12.37
N ALA A 48 -3.68 -1.17 -12.05
CA ALA A 48 -2.67 -0.35 -11.38
C ALA A 48 -2.33 -0.91 -9.99
N PHE A 49 -3.34 -1.31 -9.23
CA PHE A 49 -3.15 -1.95 -7.94
C PHE A 49 -2.38 -3.29 -8.06
N ALA A 50 -2.75 -4.16 -8.99
CA ALA A 50 -2.05 -5.43 -9.23
C ALA A 50 -0.57 -5.22 -9.64
N LEU A 51 -0.28 -4.17 -10.40
CA LEU A 51 1.09 -3.77 -10.74
C LEU A 51 1.86 -3.31 -9.51
N HIS A 52 1.25 -2.46 -8.67
CA HIS A 52 1.86 -1.95 -7.44
C HIS A 52 2.27 -3.08 -6.49
N VAL A 53 1.32 -3.98 -6.18
CA VAL A 53 1.60 -5.09 -5.26
C VAL A 53 2.61 -6.09 -5.83
N SER A 54 2.83 -6.10 -7.15
CA SER A 54 3.85 -6.92 -7.80
C SER A 54 5.17 -6.17 -8.03
N ASN A 55 5.25 -4.88 -7.66
CA ASN A 55 6.41 -4.05 -7.92
C ASN A 55 7.58 -4.45 -7.00
N PRO A 56 8.79 -4.78 -7.54
CA PRO A 56 9.91 -5.23 -6.71
C PRO A 56 10.28 -4.32 -5.53
N PRO A 57 10.29 -2.97 -5.65
CA PRO A 57 10.54 -2.08 -4.52
C PRO A 57 9.50 -2.20 -3.41
N VAL A 58 8.22 -2.42 -3.76
CA VAL A 58 7.13 -2.63 -2.78
C VAL A 58 7.31 -3.98 -2.06
N GLN A 59 7.71 -5.02 -2.80
CA GLN A 59 8.02 -6.32 -2.20
C GLN A 59 9.25 -6.24 -1.28
N GLU A 60 10.29 -5.51 -1.66
CA GLU A 60 11.46 -5.26 -0.81
C GLU A 60 11.07 -4.46 0.44
N TYR A 61 10.18 -3.47 0.31
CA TYR A 61 9.63 -2.73 1.43
C TYR A 61 8.95 -3.66 2.44
N LEU A 62 8.05 -4.54 1.97
CA LEU A 62 7.35 -5.49 2.85
C LEU A 62 8.30 -6.45 3.56
N GLN A 63 9.36 -6.90 2.87
CA GLN A 63 10.39 -7.76 3.49
C GLN A 63 11.16 -7.02 4.59
N LYS A 64 11.62 -5.79 4.32
CA LYS A 64 12.37 -4.99 5.30
C LYS A 64 11.48 -4.46 6.43
N HIS A 65 10.19 -4.22 6.16
CA HIS A 65 9.21 -3.92 7.20
C HIS A 65 9.19 -5.00 8.27
N ALA A 66 9.23 -6.27 7.87
CA ALA A 66 9.26 -7.39 8.82
C ALA A 66 10.52 -7.41 9.71
N GLU A 67 11.59 -6.70 9.34
CA GLU A 67 12.81 -6.55 10.14
C GLU A 67 12.80 -5.28 11.02
N LEU A 68 12.16 -4.21 10.55
CA LEU A 68 12.27 -2.87 11.13
C LEU A 68 11.03 -2.40 11.90
N GLY A 69 9.86 -2.95 11.60
CA GLY A 69 8.57 -2.58 12.17
C GLY A 69 7.91 -3.72 12.94
N ASP A 70 6.78 -3.40 13.58
CA ASP A 70 5.91 -4.38 14.21
C ASP A 70 4.48 -4.17 13.71
N GLY A 71 3.80 -5.27 13.37
CA GLY A 71 2.47 -5.26 12.79
C GLY A 71 2.40 -4.65 11.38
N PHE A 72 1.52 -5.20 10.54
CA PHE A 72 1.14 -4.56 9.28
C PHE A 72 -0.25 -5.07 8.87
N SER A 73 -1.14 -4.14 8.52
CA SER A 73 -2.50 -4.44 8.12
C SER A 73 -2.88 -3.63 6.90
N ILE A 74 -3.70 -4.22 6.04
CA ILE A 74 -4.18 -3.61 4.81
C ILE A 74 -5.70 -3.45 4.91
N GLU A 75 -6.18 -2.25 4.64
CA GLU A 75 -7.58 -1.96 4.38
C GLU A 75 -7.77 -1.54 2.93
N ASP A 76 -8.53 -2.30 2.16
CA ASP A 76 -8.89 -1.98 0.78
C ASP A 76 -10.31 -1.45 0.70
N TYR A 77 -10.47 -0.30 0.02
CA TYR A 77 -11.74 0.37 -0.19
C TYR A 77 -12.07 0.40 -1.69
N GLY A 78 -12.68 -0.66 -2.18
CA GLY A 78 -12.95 -0.80 -3.61
C GLY A 78 -13.68 -2.07 -3.97
N THR A 79 -14.01 -2.21 -5.24
CA THR A 79 -14.38 -3.53 -5.79
C THR A 79 -13.14 -4.13 -6.43
N ILE A 80 -12.56 -5.12 -5.77
CA ILE A 80 -11.45 -5.91 -6.31
C ILE A 80 -11.95 -7.22 -6.90
N GLY A 81 -11.33 -7.67 -7.99
CA GLY A 81 -11.58 -8.96 -8.59
C GLY A 81 -11.00 -10.11 -7.75
N GLU A 82 -11.40 -11.33 -8.09
CA GLU A 82 -11.01 -12.54 -7.36
C GLU A 82 -9.50 -12.79 -7.39
N GLU A 83 -8.86 -12.57 -8.53
CA GLU A 83 -7.41 -12.78 -8.69
C GLU A 83 -6.61 -11.79 -7.85
N CYS A 84 -7.03 -10.53 -7.81
CA CYS A 84 -6.38 -9.52 -7.00
C CYS A 84 -6.56 -9.79 -5.51
N ARG A 85 -7.75 -10.24 -5.10
CA ARG A 85 -8.00 -10.71 -3.73
C ARG A 85 -7.05 -11.85 -3.33
N LYS A 86 -6.95 -12.90 -4.15
CA LYS A 86 -6.05 -14.04 -3.87
C LYS A 86 -4.60 -13.60 -3.74
N LEU A 87 -4.17 -12.65 -4.56
CA LEU A 87 -2.82 -12.08 -4.48
C LEU A 87 -2.59 -11.38 -3.14
N MET A 88 -3.51 -10.53 -2.68
CA MET A 88 -3.40 -9.87 -1.37
C MET A 88 -3.41 -10.86 -0.21
N GLU A 89 -4.29 -11.85 -0.26
CA GLU A 89 -4.37 -12.91 0.76
C GLU A 89 -3.07 -13.72 0.84
N SER A 90 -2.33 -13.85 -0.28
CA SER A 90 -1.05 -14.56 -0.32
C SER A 90 0.07 -13.88 0.49
N PHE A 91 -0.07 -12.59 0.81
CA PHE A 91 0.93 -11.87 1.61
C PHE A 91 0.91 -12.25 3.09
N GLY A 92 -0.13 -12.95 3.57
CA GLY A 92 -0.24 -13.35 4.97
C GLY A 92 -0.44 -12.20 5.95
N LEU A 93 -0.79 -11.02 5.44
CA LEU A 93 -1.04 -9.80 6.21
C LEU A 93 -2.50 -9.75 6.68
N ALA A 94 -2.75 -9.05 7.78
CA ALA A 94 -4.13 -8.78 8.20
C ALA A 94 -4.82 -7.93 7.12
N LEU A 95 -5.83 -8.50 6.47
CA LEU A 95 -6.52 -7.89 5.33
C LEU A 95 -8.00 -7.68 5.62
N LYS A 96 -8.48 -6.46 5.39
CA LYS A 96 -9.91 -6.12 5.41
C LYS A 96 -10.30 -5.43 4.12
N ILE A 97 -11.37 -5.90 3.49
CA ILE A 97 -11.85 -5.36 2.22
C ILE A 97 -13.26 -4.80 2.43
N TYR A 98 -13.48 -3.58 1.96
CA TYR A 98 -14.74 -2.85 2.04
C TYR A 98 -15.29 -2.62 0.63
N PRO A 99 -16.13 -3.54 0.10
CA PRO A 99 -16.72 -3.39 -1.22
C PRO A 99 -17.56 -2.12 -1.34
N SER A 100 -17.20 -1.25 -2.28
CA SER A 100 -17.92 -0.01 -2.51
C SER A 100 -19.40 -0.30 -2.85
N LYS A 101 -20.31 0.36 -2.15
CA LYS A 101 -21.75 0.31 -2.46
C LYS A 101 -22.19 1.46 -3.34
N LEU A 102 -21.63 2.66 -3.13
CA LEU A 102 -21.94 3.92 -3.81
C LEU A 102 -20.70 4.84 -3.73
N GLY A 103 -20.53 5.77 -4.67
CA GLY A 103 -19.48 6.80 -4.62
C GLY A 103 -18.93 7.21 -6.00
N TYR A 104 -18.04 8.19 -6.02
CA TYR A 104 -17.21 8.56 -7.18
C TYR A 104 -15.87 9.12 -6.71
N SER A 105 -14.84 9.05 -7.56
CA SER A 105 -13.54 9.69 -7.35
C SER A 105 -13.25 10.71 -8.44
N ARG A 106 -12.50 11.77 -8.11
CA ARG A 106 -12.02 12.83 -9.03
C ARG A 106 -10.51 13.01 -8.98
N VAL A 107 -9.81 12.17 -8.22
CA VAL A 107 -8.35 12.07 -8.33
C VAL A 107 -7.95 11.67 -9.74
#